data_AF-C5M559-F1
#
_entry.id   AF-C5M559-F1
#
_cell.length_a   1.000
_cell.length_b   1.000
_cell.length_c   1.000
_cell.angle_alpha   90.00
_cell.angle_beta   90.00
_cell.angle_gamma   90.00
#
_symmetry.space_group_name_H-M   'P 1'
#
loop_
_entity.id
_entity.type
_entity.pdbx_description
1 polymer ?
#
loop_
_entity_poly.entity_id
_entity_poly.type
_entity_poly.pdbx_seq_one_letter_code
_entity_poly.pdbx_strand_id
1 'polypeptide(L)'
;MSSDTFSICSKCLGNDKHIKMIKQVDGDECRQCTRPFTVYRWGNRTASTKLQKTIICMTCARARNCCQSCLLDITYGIPTDIRDTALKMAGLEPLWNTPNPTNREVKAIMADKLEQKFKDQENKSKDILSKLAEKLNLKKEEEEVVKVGSDGPMDIGKLAKKLPFSNSLDVNKYTEMTSFFIFGFPSDIPKNLISSHASQYGKLKSIVINGESRCGFISFEDKESANAFAKAVDENEMNENKATAGLLLLDNNPMRVCFGKQRPLPGKTNDMKKLSAVVAKVMKQLAEKDKGGYNKPQTSSKPSKKKYKALQDDYEE
;
A
#
# COMPACT_ATOMS: atom_id res chain seq x y z
N MET A 1 36.11 25.53 -18.77
CA MET A 1 36.28 24.06 -18.90
C MET A 1 35.04 23.38 -18.34
N SER A 2 34.34 22.58 -19.14
CA SER A 2 33.22 21.77 -18.63
C SER A 2 33.77 20.62 -17.78
N SER A 3 33.25 20.43 -16.57
CA SER A 3 33.60 19.30 -15.73
C SER A 3 32.96 18.02 -16.28
N ASP A 4 33.77 17.04 -16.65
CA ASP A 4 33.32 15.77 -17.24
C ASP A 4 32.75 14.83 -16.17
N THR A 5 31.61 15.23 -15.61
CA THR A 5 30.88 14.52 -14.55
C THR A 5 29.60 13.93 -15.10
N PHE A 6 29.36 12.65 -14.82
CA PHE A 6 28.16 11.91 -15.20
C PHE A 6 27.53 11.22 -13.97
N SER A 7 26.26 10.86 -14.10
CA SER A 7 25.43 10.27 -13.04
C SER A 7 24.82 8.96 -13.56
N ILE A 8 25.55 7.86 -13.38
CA ILE A 8 25.18 6.53 -13.91
C ILE A 8 25.35 5.50 -12.78
N CYS A 9 24.34 4.66 -12.56
CA CYS A 9 24.39 3.63 -11.53
C CYS A 9 25.22 2.40 -11.95
N SER A 10 25.74 1.66 -10.96
CA SER A 10 26.55 0.44 -11.16
C SER A 10 25.88 -0.57 -12.11
N LYS A 11 24.57 -0.80 -11.97
CA LYS A 11 23.78 -1.69 -12.84
C LYS A 11 23.84 -1.31 -14.33
N CYS A 12 24.04 -0.03 -14.67
CA CYS A 12 24.15 0.44 -16.05
C CYS A 12 25.59 0.45 -16.58
N LEU A 13 26.57 0.63 -15.69
CA LEU A 13 28.00 0.54 -16.04
C LEU A 13 28.43 -0.92 -16.22
N GLY A 14 27.89 -1.83 -15.40
CA GLY A 14 28.33 -3.23 -15.31
C GLY A 14 29.37 -3.44 -14.21
N ASN A 15 29.87 -4.67 -14.10
CA ASN A 15 30.81 -5.07 -13.05
C ASN A 15 32.29 -4.88 -13.43
N ASP A 16 32.57 -4.38 -14.64
CA ASP A 16 33.93 -4.19 -15.16
C ASP A 16 34.61 -2.98 -14.49
N LYS A 17 35.80 -3.19 -13.89
CA LYS A 17 36.60 -2.14 -13.24
C LYS A 17 37.01 -0.99 -14.18
N HIS A 18 37.13 -1.26 -15.48
CA HIS A 18 37.56 -0.28 -16.48
C HIS A 18 36.64 -0.34 -17.71
N ILE A 19 35.87 0.72 -17.94
CA ILE A 19 34.87 0.80 -19.02
C ILE A 19 35.32 1.83 -20.04
N LYS A 20 35.28 1.47 -21.34
CA LYS A 20 35.54 2.40 -22.44
C LYS A 20 34.25 3.13 -22.81
N MET A 21 34.26 4.46 -22.71
CA MET A 21 33.14 5.32 -23.05
C MET A 21 33.49 6.25 -24.22
N ILE A 22 32.55 6.42 -25.15
CA ILE A 22 32.61 7.43 -26.22
C ILE A 22 31.84 8.66 -25.72
N LYS A 23 32.51 9.81 -25.71
CA LYS A 23 31.94 11.12 -25.38
C LYS A 23 31.58 11.87 -26.66
N GLN A 24 30.34 12.29 -26.79
CA GLN A 24 29.84 13.09 -27.92
C GLN A 24 29.23 14.38 -27.35
N VAL A 25 29.93 15.51 -27.50
CA VAL A 25 29.41 16.82 -27.08
C VAL A 25 28.17 17.16 -27.91
N ASP A 26 27.12 17.63 -27.23
CA ASP A 26 25.82 18.05 -27.81
C ASP A 26 25.23 17.06 -28.84
N GLY A 27 25.37 15.77 -28.55
CA GLY A 27 25.09 14.68 -29.49
C GLY A 27 23.67 14.14 -29.54
N ASP A 28 22.78 14.61 -28.67
CA ASP A 28 21.36 14.24 -28.57
C ASP A 28 20.60 15.26 -27.69
N GLU A 29 19.27 15.27 -27.71
CA GLU A 29 18.46 16.11 -26.81
C GLU A 29 18.00 15.37 -25.55
N CYS A 30 17.98 16.07 -24.43
CA CYS A 30 17.58 15.49 -23.14
C CYS A 30 16.08 15.17 -23.13
N ARG A 31 15.71 13.90 -22.92
CA ARG A 31 14.30 13.47 -22.92
C ARG A 31 13.39 14.21 -21.93
N GLN A 32 13.95 14.80 -20.86
CA GLN A 32 13.19 15.54 -19.85
C GLN A 32 13.09 17.06 -20.12
N CYS A 33 14.14 17.71 -20.63
CA CYS A 33 14.16 19.18 -20.81
C CYS A 33 14.33 19.66 -22.26
N THR A 34 14.51 18.75 -23.22
CA THR A 34 14.68 19.02 -24.67
C THR A 34 15.83 19.98 -25.02
N ARG A 35 16.78 20.17 -24.11
CA ARG A 35 18.06 20.84 -24.37
C ARG A 35 19.08 19.83 -24.91
N PRO A 36 20.00 20.24 -25.81
CA PRO A 36 21.15 19.42 -26.19
C PRO A 36 22.04 19.14 -24.98
N PHE A 37 22.74 18.00 -25.00
CA PHE A 37 23.70 17.66 -23.95
C PHE A 37 24.81 16.73 -24.43
N THR A 38 25.92 16.68 -23.68
CA THR A 38 26.99 15.71 -23.92
C THR A 38 26.49 14.29 -23.64
N VAL A 39 26.49 13.46 -24.68
CA VAL A 39 26.08 12.06 -24.63
C VAL A 39 27.29 11.19 -24.35
N TYR A 40 27.16 10.28 -23.39
CA TYR A 40 28.11 9.19 -23.19
C TYR A 40 27.52 7.89 -23.73
N ARG A 41 28.33 7.11 -24.45
CA ARG A 41 27.96 5.79 -24.99
C ARG A 41 29.01 4.75 -24.60
N TRP A 42 28.60 3.56 -24.16
CA TRP A 42 29.53 2.50 -23.74
C TRP A 42 28.97 1.11 -24.05
N GLY A 43 29.86 0.14 -24.21
CA GLY A 43 29.48 -1.26 -24.34
C GLY A 43 29.54 -1.95 -22.98
N ASN A 44 28.47 -2.63 -22.59
CA ASN A 44 28.59 -3.78 -21.70
C ASN A 44 29.21 -4.91 -22.53
N ARG A 45 30.26 -5.57 -22.03
CA ARG A 45 30.98 -6.63 -22.75
C ARG A 45 30.13 -7.90 -22.96
N THR A 46 28.99 -8.04 -22.26
CA THR A 46 28.02 -9.13 -22.42
C THR A 46 27.25 -9.04 -23.75
N ALA A 47 27.88 -9.49 -24.84
CA ALA A 47 27.30 -9.97 -26.11
C ALA A 47 26.28 -9.09 -26.88
N SER A 48 25.95 -7.88 -26.40
CA SER A 48 24.92 -7.04 -27.01
C SER A 48 25.52 -6.03 -27.99
N THR A 49 25.11 -6.11 -29.25
CA THR A 49 25.50 -5.16 -30.32
C THR A 49 25.05 -3.72 -30.04
N LYS A 50 24.16 -3.51 -29.06
CA LYS A 50 23.60 -2.21 -28.72
C LYS A 50 24.37 -1.57 -27.56
N LEU A 51 25.20 -0.57 -27.90
CA LEU A 51 25.82 0.32 -26.91
C LEU A 51 24.74 0.99 -26.04
N GLN A 52 24.98 1.00 -24.73
CA GLN A 52 24.20 1.82 -23.79
C GLN A 52 24.50 3.30 -24.02
N LYS A 53 23.53 4.17 -23.74
CA LYS A 53 23.71 5.64 -23.79
C LYS A 53 23.06 6.35 -22.61
N THR A 54 23.50 7.58 -22.36
CA THR A 54 22.75 8.56 -21.57
C THR A 54 21.55 9.10 -22.37
N ILE A 55 20.42 9.30 -21.69
CA ILE A 55 19.12 9.75 -22.25
C ILE A 55 18.71 11.13 -21.71
N ILE A 56 19.29 11.55 -20.58
CA ILE A 56 19.05 12.87 -19.97
C ILE A 56 20.35 13.59 -19.60
N CYS A 57 20.30 14.92 -19.59
CA CYS A 57 21.40 15.78 -19.18
C CYS A 57 21.70 15.67 -17.67
N MET A 58 22.92 16.05 -17.29
CA MET A 58 23.38 15.96 -15.90
C MET A 58 22.53 16.80 -14.93
N THR A 59 22.02 17.97 -15.37
CA THR A 59 21.14 18.83 -14.57
C THR A 59 19.84 18.11 -14.17
N CYS A 60 19.19 17.40 -15.10
CA CYS A 60 17.98 16.64 -14.81
C CYS A 60 18.26 15.41 -13.93
N ALA A 61 19.40 14.74 -14.14
CA ALA A 61 19.82 13.59 -13.33
C ALA A 61 20.11 13.99 -11.87
N ARG A 62 20.87 15.07 -11.65
CA ARG A 62 21.15 15.66 -10.33
C ARG A 62 19.87 16.11 -9.64
N ALA A 63 18.95 16.75 -10.37
CA ALA A 63 17.67 17.22 -9.81
C ALA A 63 16.74 16.10 -9.34
N ARG A 64 16.72 14.96 -10.04
CA ARG A 64 15.85 13.81 -9.74
C ARG A 64 16.54 12.67 -9.00
N ASN A 65 17.80 12.84 -8.55
CA ASN A 65 18.67 11.79 -7.98
C ASN A 65 18.64 10.47 -8.80
N CYS A 66 18.72 10.56 -10.14
CA CYS A 66 18.51 9.40 -11.01
C CYS A 66 19.64 9.15 -12.01
N CYS A 67 19.74 7.91 -12.47
CA CYS A 67 20.70 7.46 -13.46
C CYS A 67 20.35 8.02 -14.85
N GLN A 68 21.32 8.65 -15.51
CA GLN A 68 21.16 9.25 -16.84
C GLN A 68 20.76 8.25 -17.93
N SER A 69 20.90 6.95 -17.71
CA SER A 69 20.60 5.89 -18.69
C SER A 69 19.26 5.19 -18.40
N CYS A 70 19.12 4.54 -17.24
CA CYS A 70 17.91 3.78 -16.90
C CYS A 70 16.79 4.59 -16.21
N LEU A 71 17.02 5.86 -15.85
CA LEU A 71 16.08 6.72 -15.12
C LEU A 71 15.63 6.20 -13.73
N LEU A 72 16.26 5.14 -13.21
CA LEU A 72 16.06 4.69 -11.83
C LEU A 72 16.77 5.62 -10.84
N ASP A 73 16.23 5.75 -9.62
CA ASP A 73 16.92 6.38 -8.48
C ASP A 73 18.25 5.67 -8.20
N ILE A 74 19.29 6.43 -7.84
CA ILE A 74 20.65 5.90 -7.65
C ILE A 74 20.84 5.23 -6.30
N THR A 75 20.11 5.66 -5.26
CA THR A 75 20.26 5.22 -3.87
C THR A 75 19.52 3.91 -3.61
N TYR A 76 18.29 3.80 -4.12
CA TYR A 76 17.35 2.69 -3.86
C TYR A 76 17.09 1.83 -5.11
N GLY A 77 17.44 2.30 -6.31
CA GLY A 77 17.26 1.55 -7.55
C GLY A 77 15.83 1.39 -8.05
N ILE A 78 14.88 2.13 -7.48
CA ILE A 78 13.46 2.14 -7.87
C ILE A 78 13.17 3.19 -8.96
N PRO A 79 12.10 3.05 -9.77
CA PRO A 79 11.67 4.09 -10.72
C PRO A 79 11.33 5.40 -10.01
N THR A 80 11.65 6.55 -10.62
CA THR A 80 11.35 7.88 -10.06
C THR A 80 9.88 7.97 -9.67
N ASP A 81 8.99 7.59 -10.57
CA ASP A 81 7.56 7.84 -10.42
C ASP A 81 6.95 7.04 -9.24
N ILE A 82 7.57 5.89 -8.88
CA ILE A 82 7.20 5.08 -7.70
C ILE A 82 7.78 5.71 -6.42
N ARG A 83 9.03 6.18 -6.45
CA ARG A 83 9.64 6.91 -5.32
C ARG A 83 8.84 8.17 -5.00
N ASP A 84 8.44 8.93 -6.01
CA ASP A 84 7.82 10.24 -5.84
C ASP A 84 6.37 10.10 -5.36
N THR A 85 5.66 9.07 -5.82
CA THR A 85 4.33 8.71 -5.28
C THR A 85 4.42 8.17 -3.85
N ALA A 86 5.42 7.35 -3.51
CA ALA A 86 5.64 6.89 -2.14
C ALA A 86 6.00 8.04 -1.18
N LEU A 87 6.86 8.97 -1.60
CA LEU A 87 7.19 10.19 -0.85
C LEU A 87 5.95 11.07 -0.63
N LYS A 88 5.11 11.26 -1.66
CA LYS A 88 3.83 11.97 -1.55
C LYS A 88 2.85 11.27 -0.61
N MET A 89 2.78 9.94 -0.61
CA MET A 89 1.97 9.16 0.34
C MET A 89 2.47 9.30 1.79
N ALA A 90 3.78 9.48 2.00
CA ALA A 90 4.38 9.78 3.30
C ALA A 90 4.22 11.25 3.75
N GLY A 91 3.55 12.11 2.95
CA GLY A 91 3.40 13.54 3.23
C GLY A 91 4.66 14.38 2.97
N LEU A 92 5.71 13.79 2.38
CA LEU A 92 6.99 14.42 2.10
C LEU A 92 7.09 14.76 0.62
N GLU A 93 6.43 15.83 0.16
CA GLU A 93 6.54 16.24 -1.25
C GLU A 93 7.98 16.68 -1.59
N PRO A 94 8.67 16.03 -2.55
CA PRO A 94 10.05 16.39 -2.87
C PRO A 94 10.10 17.73 -3.61
N LEU A 95 11.02 18.61 -3.20
CA LEU A 95 11.20 20.00 -3.69
C LEU A 95 11.34 20.16 -5.22
N TRP A 96 11.62 19.07 -5.94
CA TRP A 96 11.80 19.04 -7.39
C TRP A 96 10.57 18.50 -8.14
N ASN A 97 9.46 18.19 -7.45
CA ASN A 97 8.16 17.79 -8.01
C ASN A 97 7.44 18.95 -8.73
N THR A 98 8.12 19.56 -9.68
CA THR A 98 7.59 20.60 -10.57
C THR A 98 6.64 19.95 -11.58
N PRO A 99 5.44 20.52 -11.84
CA PRO A 99 4.56 20.03 -12.89
C PRO A 99 5.29 19.99 -14.23
N ASN A 100 5.25 18.85 -14.91
CA ASN A 100 5.94 18.62 -16.18
C ASN A 100 5.17 19.32 -17.32
N PRO A 101 5.62 20.48 -17.84
CA PRO A 101 4.82 21.26 -18.79
C PRO A 101 4.77 20.54 -20.14
N THR A 102 3.68 20.70 -20.89
CA THR A 102 3.55 20.09 -22.23
C THR A 102 4.44 20.79 -23.27
N ASN A 103 4.51 22.12 -23.23
CA ASN A 103 5.29 22.94 -24.17
C ASN A 103 6.81 22.73 -24.00
N ARG A 104 7.49 22.42 -25.12
CA ARG A 104 8.94 22.19 -25.25
C ARG A 104 9.78 23.36 -24.73
N GLU A 105 9.43 24.59 -25.08
CA GLU A 105 10.19 25.80 -24.71
C GLU A 105 10.17 26.03 -23.20
N VAL A 106 9.02 25.80 -22.57
CA VAL A 106 8.85 25.92 -21.12
C VAL A 106 9.71 24.88 -20.38
N LYS A 107 9.88 23.67 -20.93
CA LYS A 107 10.81 22.66 -20.36
C LYS A 107 12.26 23.13 -20.39
N ALA A 108 12.69 23.77 -21.48
CA ALA A 108 14.05 24.32 -21.60
C ALA A 108 14.26 25.46 -20.59
N ILE A 109 13.37 26.47 -20.57
CA ILE A 109 13.43 27.62 -19.66
C ILE A 109 13.41 27.19 -18.18
N MET A 110 12.63 26.17 -17.82
CA MET A 110 12.65 25.60 -16.47
C MET A 110 13.99 24.93 -16.14
N ALA A 111 14.60 24.22 -17.09
CA ALA A 111 15.91 23.60 -16.90
C ALA A 111 17.06 24.63 -16.84
N ASP A 112 16.95 25.76 -17.55
CA ASP A 112 17.92 26.85 -17.47
C ASP A 112 17.89 27.53 -16.10
N LYS A 113 16.69 27.84 -15.59
CA LYS A 113 16.49 28.34 -14.23
C LYS A 113 16.97 27.34 -13.17
N LEU A 114 16.83 26.04 -13.43
CA LEU A 114 17.31 24.98 -12.54
C LEU A 114 18.85 24.85 -12.57
N GLU A 115 19.48 25.00 -13.73
CA GLU A 115 20.94 25.03 -13.86
C GLU A 115 21.56 26.28 -13.22
N GLN A 116 20.92 27.44 -13.39
CA GLN A 116 21.28 28.68 -12.67
C GLN A 116 21.18 28.46 -11.16
N LYS A 117 20.05 27.93 -10.65
CA LYS A 117 19.89 27.57 -9.23
C LYS A 117 20.98 26.60 -8.74
N PHE A 118 21.39 25.60 -9.54
CA PHE A 118 22.49 24.72 -9.16
C PHE A 118 23.86 25.41 -9.16
N LYS A 119 24.14 26.32 -10.10
CA LYS A 119 25.37 27.12 -10.11
C LYS A 119 25.41 28.09 -8.93
N ASP A 120 24.31 28.76 -8.63
CA ASP A 120 24.16 29.63 -7.47
C ASP A 120 24.30 28.84 -6.17
N GLN A 121 23.63 27.68 -6.07
CA GLN A 121 23.75 26.80 -4.92
C GLN A 121 25.17 26.25 -4.78
N GLU A 122 25.86 25.90 -5.86
CA GLU A 122 27.23 25.40 -5.81
C GLU A 122 28.24 26.50 -5.42
N ASN A 123 28.07 27.73 -5.91
CA ASN A 123 28.86 28.88 -5.51
C ASN A 123 28.61 29.24 -4.03
N LYS A 124 27.34 29.25 -3.60
CA LYS A 124 26.96 29.43 -2.19
C LYS A 124 27.46 28.28 -1.32
N SER A 125 27.43 27.04 -1.79
CA SER A 125 27.99 25.88 -1.08
C SER A 125 29.51 25.97 -1.00
N LYS A 126 30.22 26.48 -2.01
CA LYS A 126 31.67 26.71 -1.96
C LYS A 126 32.02 27.80 -0.93
N ASP A 127 31.31 28.92 -0.93
CA ASP A 127 31.45 30.01 0.05
C ASP A 127 31.08 29.59 1.48
N ILE A 128 29.97 28.85 1.63
CA ILE A 128 29.57 28.25 2.92
C ILE A 128 30.59 27.20 3.35
N LEU A 129 31.13 26.36 2.46
CA LEU A 129 32.12 25.33 2.81
C LEU A 129 33.50 25.92 3.14
N SER A 130 33.91 27.06 2.57
CA SER A 130 35.11 27.77 3.07
C SER A 130 34.86 28.35 4.46
N LYS A 131 33.75 29.08 4.64
CA LYS A 131 33.33 29.63 5.96
C LYS A 131 33.05 28.54 7.01
N LEU A 132 32.68 27.34 6.58
CA LEU A 132 32.45 26.18 7.42
C LEU A 132 33.73 25.37 7.64
N ALA A 133 34.70 25.37 6.73
CA ALA A 133 36.05 24.86 7.02
C ALA A 133 36.74 25.75 8.06
N GLU A 134 36.62 27.08 7.91
CA GLU A 134 37.04 28.08 8.91
C GLU A 134 36.36 27.82 10.28
N LYS A 135 35.06 27.51 10.30
CA LYS A 135 34.30 27.25 11.54
C LYS A 135 34.34 25.82 12.08
N LEU A 136 34.62 24.78 11.29
CA LEU A 136 34.72 23.40 11.79
C LEU A 136 36.04 23.13 12.50
N ASN A 137 37.05 23.96 12.25
CA ASN A 137 38.18 24.14 13.17
C ASN A 137 37.74 24.68 14.57
N LEU A 138 36.46 25.04 14.75
CA LEU A 138 35.84 25.65 15.94
C LEU A 138 34.47 25.02 16.32
N LYS A 139 34.36 23.68 16.24
CA LYS A 139 33.27 22.81 16.81
C LYS A 139 31.88 22.79 16.13
N LYS A 140 30.95 22.01 16.70
CA LYS A 140 29.79 21.27 16.12
C LYS A 140 28.65 21.08 17.16
N GLU A 141 27.36 20.95 16.74
CA GLU A 141 26.31 19.97 17.21
C GLU A 141 24.81 20.35 16.90
N GLU A 142 23.89 19.36 16.85
CA GLU A 142 22.54 19.33 16.17
C GLU A 142 21.43 18.61 17.00
N GLU A 143 20.12 18.43 16.66
CA GLU A 143 19.24 18.81 15.51
C GLU A 143 17.87 19.45 15.96
N GLU A 144 16.59 19.00 15.89
CA GLU A 144 15.81 17.85 15.31
C GLU A 144 14.31 18.30 15.05
N VAL A 145 13.23 17.47 15.19
CA VAL A 145 11.92 17.63 14.47
C VAL A 145 10.64 17.25 15.30
N VAL A 146 9.40 17.67 14.90
CA VAL A 146 8.09 17.18 15.45
C VAL A 146 6.95 17.05 14.36
N LYS A 147 5.86 16.29 14.63
CA LYS A 147 4.73 15.89 13.71
C LYS A 147 3.31 15.92 14.36
N VAL A 148 2.20 15.85 13.57
CA VAL A 148 0.76 15.50 13.92
C VAL A 148 -0.09 15.42 12.60
N GLY A 149 -1.33 14.89 12.40
CA GLY A 149 -2.43 14.29 13.20
C GLY A 149 -3.55 13.60 12.32
N SER A 150 -4.82 13.51 12.73
CA SER A 150 -5.93 12.72 12.08
C SER A 150 -7.39 13.19 12.39
N ASP A 151 -8.45 12.66 11.70
CA ASP A 151 -9.72 12.07 12.28
C ASP A 151 -11.05 12.03 11.42
N GLY A 152 -12.00 11.13 11.76
CA GLY A 152 -13.49 11.37 11.79
C GLY A 152 -14.51 10.78 10.75
N PRO A 153 -15.35 9.75 11.07
CA PRO A 153 -16.45 9.24 10.18
C PRO A 153 -17.80 8.74 10.82
N MET A 154 -18.87 8.47 10.02
CA MET A 154 -20.14 7.73 10.36
C MET A 154 -21.02 7.46 9.09
N ASP A 155 -22.16 6.73 9.03
CA ASP A 155 -22.70 5.50 9.69
C ASP A 155 -23.31 4.53 8.61
N ILE A 156 -23.54 3.24 8.96
CA ILE A 156 -23.72 2.08 8.07
C ILE A 156 -24.96 1.18 8.39
N GLY A 157 -25.69 1.41 9.49
CA GLY A 157 -26.34 0.34 10.26
C GLY A 157 -27.35 -0.61 9.57
N LYS A 158 -27.85 -0.29 8.36
CA LYS A 158 -28.84 -1.11 7.61
C LYS A 158 -28.22 -2.17 6.68
N LEU A 159 -26.97 -2.00 6.24
CA LEU A 159 -26.30 -2.94 5.32
C LEU A 159 -25.64 -4.10 6.06
N ALA A 160 -24.99 -3.81 7.20
CA ALA A 160 -24.35 -4.81 8.06
C ALA A 160 -25.24 -6.00 8.40
N LYS A 161 -26.52 -5.76 8.71
CA LYS A 161 -27.50 -6.78 9.12
C LYS A 161 -27.93 -7.76 8.01
N LYS A 162 -27.52 -7.53 6.75
CA LYS A 162 -27.86 -8.39 5.60
C LYS A 162 -26.75 -9.36 5.18
N LEU A 163 -25.56 -9.26 5.80
CA LEU A 163 -24.39 -10.06 5.48
C LEU A 163 -24.21 -11.20 6.51
N PRO A 164 -23.72 -12.39 6.11
CA PRO A 164 -23.74 -13.60 6.93
C PRO A 164 -22.62 -13.66 7.99
N PHE A 165 -22.33 -12.55 8.68
CA PHE A 165 -21.30 -12.42 9.73
C PHE A 165 -21.46 -13.35 10.94
N SER A 166 -22.57 -14.08 11.04
CA SER A 166 -22.89 -14.99 12.15
C SER A 166 -22.96 -16.47 11.72
N ASN A 167 -22.57 -16.79 10.49
CA ASN A 167 -22.52 -18.17 10.02
C ASN A 167 -21.17 -18.83 10.40
N SER A 168 -21.22 -20.13 10.64
CA SER A 168 -20.04 -20.97 10.90
C SER A 168 -19.55 -21.65 9.61
N LEU A 169 -18.45 -22.42 9.71
CA LEU A 169 -17.89 -23.21 8.62
C LEU A 169 -18.29 -24.71 8.66
N ASP A 170 -19.30 -25.06 9.46
CA ASP A 170 -19.77 -26.45 9.63
C ASP A 170 -20.31 -27.05 8.31
N VAL A 171 -19.55 -27.94 7.66
CA VAL A 171 -19.97 -28.62 6.42
C VAL A 171 -21.31 -29.34 6.58
N ASN A 172 -21.52 -30.01 7.73
CA ASN A 172 -22.74 -30.77 8.05
C ASN A 172 -24.00 -29.90 8.21
N LYS A 173 -23.84 -28.57 8.39
CA LYS A 173 -24.92 -27.60 8.63
C LYS A 173 -25.35 -26.87 7.36
N TYR A 174 -24.50 -26.88 6.33
CA TYR A 174 -24.67 -26.10 5.10
C TYR A 174 -24.58 -26.97 3.84
N THR A 175 -25.10 -28.20 3.93
CA THR A 175 -25.05 -29.31 2.96
C THR A 175 -25.43 -28.99 1.50
N GLU A 176 -26.09 -27.85 1.24
CA GLU A 176 -26.48 -27.37 -0.11
C GLU A 176 -25.68 -26.15 -0.62
N MET A 177 -24.82 -25.56 0.20
CA MET A 177 -24.19 -24.26 -0.12
C MET A 177 -22.81 -24.42 -0.76
N THR A 178 -22.68 -24.09 -2.05
CA THR A 178 -21.36 -23.94 -2.71
C THR A 178 -20.77 -22.52 -2.58
N SER A 179 -21.43 -21.63 -1.83
CA SER A 179 -21.04 -20.22 -1.66
C SER A 179 -20.49 -19.91 -0.28
N PHE A 180 -19.34 -19.25 -0.25
CA PHE A 180 -18.64 -18.75 0.93
C PHE A 180 -18.66 -17.22 0.95
N PHE A 181 -18.76 -16.67 2.15
CA PHE A 181 -18.51 -15.26 2.43
C PHE A 181 -17.16 -15.14 3.14
N ILE A 182 -16.30 -14.25 2.64
CA ILE A 182 -14.95 -14.02 3.13
C ILE A 182 -14.84 -12.57 3.58
N PHE A 183 -14.24 -12.31 4.74
CA PHE A 183 -14.09 -10.96 5.29
C PHE A 183 -12.83 -10.80 6.15
N GLY A 184 -12.43 -9.54 6.37
CA GLY A 184 -11.32 -9.16 7.26
C GLY A 184 -9.99 -8.83 6.56
N PHE A 185 -9.85 -9.17 5.28
CA PHE A 185 -8.65 -8.93 4.48
C PHE A 185 -8.30 -7.43 4.30
N PRO A 186 -7.03 -7.06 4.06
CA PRO A 186 -6.66 -5.68 3.76
C PRO A 186 -7.25 -5.20 2.42
N SER A 187 -7.41 -3.88 2.27
CA SER A 187 -8.01 -3.29 1.08
C SER A 187 -7.19 -3.42 -0.20
N ASP A 188 -5.90 -3.77 -0.07
CA ASP A 188 -4.94 -3.89 -1.17
C ASP A 188 -4.73 -5.35 -1.65
N ILE A 189 -5.50 -6.32 -1.11
CA ILE A 189 -5.32 -7.73 -1.48
C ILE A 189 -5.76 -7.96 -2.94
N PRO A 190 -4.89 -8.48 -3.83
CA PRO A 190 -5.24 -8.66 -5.23
C PRO A 190 -6.21 -9.83 -5.38
N LYS A 191 -7.30 -9.63 -6.14
CA LYS A 191 -8.30 -10.66 -6.43
C LYS A 191 -7.68 -11.97 -6.93
N ASN A 192 -6.57 -11.87 -7.68
CA ASN A 192 -5.86 -13.02 -8.24
C ASN A 192 -5.26 -13.94 -7.15
N LEU A 193 -4.79 -13.42 -6.02
CA LEU A 193 -4.25 -14.24 -4.92
C LEU A 193 -5.33 -15.15 -4.34
N ILE A 194 -6.45 -14.55 -3.94
CA ILE A 194 -7.61 -15.27 -3.38
C ILE A 194 -8.21 -16.23 -4.44
N SER A 195 -8.23 -15.84 -5.71
CA SER A 195 -8.67 -16.70 -6.81
C SER A 195 -7.74 -17.90 -7.01
N SER A 196 -6.43 -17.70 -7.03
CA SER A 196 -5.45 -18.79 -7.22
C SER A 196 -5.50 -19.80 -6.09
N HIS A 197 -5.60 -19.33 -4.84
CA HIS A 197 -5.79 -20.21 -3.68
C HIS A 197 -7.10 -21.00 -3.78
N ALA A 198 -8.23 -20.33 -4.03
CA ALA A 198 -9.53 -21.01 -4.13
C ALA A 198 -9.58 -22.02 -5.31
N SER A 199 -8.94 -21.71 -6.45
CA SER A 199 -8.85 -22.60 -7.61
C SER A 199 -8.04 -23.88 -7.38
N GLN A 200 -7.20 -23.97 -6.34
CA GLN A 200 -6.50 -25.21 -5.99
C GLN A 200 -7.46 -26.31 -5.51
N TYR A 201 -8.62 -25.92 -4.97
CA TYR A 201 -9.64 -26.84 -4.44
C TYR A 201 -10.75 -27.16 -5.44
N GLY A 202 -10.77 -26.47 -6.60
CA GLY A 202 -11.66 -26.77 -7.73
C GLY A 202 -12.22 -25.55 -8.45
N LYS A 203 -13.21 -25.78 -9.30
CA LYS A 203 -13.67 -24.80 -10.30
C LYS A 203 -14.59 -23.74 -9.70
N LEU A 204 -14.27 -22.47 -9.95
CA LEU A 204 -15.00 -21.32 -9.42
C LEU A 204 -16.12 -20.88 -10.37
N LYS A 205 -17.36 -20.85 -9.87
CA LYS A 205 -18.55 -20.34 -10.55
C LYS A 205 -18.68 -18.82 -10.48
N SER A 206 -18.31 -18.22 -9.34
CA SER A 206 -18.27 -16.76 -9.19
C SER A 206 -17.25 -16.33 -8.13
N ILE A 207 -16.65 -15.15 -8.31
CA ILE A 207 -15.73 -14.55 -7.34
C ILE A 207 -15.88 -13.03 -7.35
N VAL A 208 -16.56 -12.51 -6.33
CA VAL A 208 -16.95 -11.10 -6.16
C VAL A 208 -16.31 -10.57 -4.88
N ILE A 209 -15.17 -9.90 -5.02
CA ILE A 209 -14.34 -9.41 -3.93
C ILE A 209 -14.26 -7.89 -4.05
N ASN A 210 -14.38 -7.18 -2.92
CA ASN A 210 -14.12 -5.75 -2.87
C ASN A 210 -13.17 -5.39 -1.71
N GLY A 211 -12.04 -4.75 -2.06
CA GLY A 211 -11.05 -4.26 -1.12
C GLY A 211 -11.60 -3.14 -0.22
N GLU A 212 -12.40 -2.20 -0.75
CA GLU A 212 -12.89 -1.06 0.05
C GLU A 212 -13.79 -1.48 1.21
N SER A 213 -14.54 -2.58 1.08
CA SER A 213 -15.39 -3.13 2.15
C SER A 213 -14.73 -4.26 2.94
N ARG A 214 -13.53 -4.70 2.56
CA ARG A 214 -12.81 -5.83 3.18
C ARG A 214 -13.65 -7.11 3.28
N CYS A 215 -14.51 -7.34 2.29
CA CYS A 215 -15.39 -8.50 2.23
C CYS A 215 -15.74 -8.90 0.78
N GLY A 216 -16.05 -10.17 0.58
CA GLY A 216 -16.39 -10.73 -0.73
C GLY A 216 -17.11 -12.08 -0.62
N PHE A 217 -17.51 -12.61 -1.78
CA PHE A 217 -18.10 -13.93 -1.93
C PHE A 217 -17.31 -14.74 -2.96
N ILE A 218 -17.13 -16.04 -2.68
CA ILE A 218 -16.68 -17.04 -3.63
C ILE A 218 -17.78 -18.10 -3.75
N SER A 219 -18.13 -18.49 -4.97
CA SER A 219 -19.01 -19.62 -5.22
C SER A 219 -18.30 -20.64 -6.09
N PHE A 220 -18.25 -21.89 -5.64
CA PHE A 220 -17.79 -23.02 -6.45
C PHE A 220 -18.90 -23.51 -7.38
N GLU A 221 -18.49 -24.17 -8.46
CA GLU A 221 -19.39 -24.87 -9.37
C GLU A 221 -19.87 -26.18 -8.71
N ASP A 222 -18.91 -26.96 -8.22
CA ASP A 222 -19.13 -28.27 -7.60
C ASP A 222 -19.21 -28.20 -6.07
N LYS A 223 -20.09 -29.03 -5.49
CA LYS A 223 -20.21 -29.21 -4.04
C LYS A 223 -18.98 -29.89 -3.43
N GLU A 224 -18.33 -30.77 -4.17
CA GLU A 224 -17.14 -31.50 -3.70
C GLU A 224 -15.96 -30.54 -3.50
N SER A 225 -15.73 -29.62 -4.44
CA SER A 225 -14.76 -28.53 -4.32
C SER A 225 -15.06 -27.59 -3.15
N ALA A 226 -16.34 -27.24 -2.94
CA ALA A 226 -16.74 -26.45 -1.78
C ALA A 226 -16.44 -27.17 -0.45
N ASN A 227 -16.73 -28.48 -0.36
CA ASN A 227 -16.42 -29.29 0.80
C ASN A 227 -14.90 -29.43 1.04
N ALA A 228 -14.11 -29.59 -0.03
CA ALA A 228 -12.65 -29.64 0.05
C ALA A 228 -12.05 -28.33 0.57
N PHE A 229 -12.53 -27.18 0.06
CA PHE A 229 -12.11 -25.86 0.54
C PHE A 229 -12.51 -25.63 2.01
N ALA A 230 -13.72 -26.03 2.42
CA ALA A 230 -14.16 -25.91 3.81
C ALA A 230 -13.33 -26.79 4.76
N LYS A 231 -13.00 -28.03 4.35
CA LYS A 231 -12.10 -28.93 5.09
C LYS A 231 -10.71 -28.32 5.25
N ALA A 232 -10.08 -27.88 4.18
CA ALA A 232 -8.73 -27.30 4.23
C ALA A 232 -8.64 -26.07 5.16
N VAL A 233 -9.73 -25.31 5.32
CA VAL A 233 -9.78 -24.19 6.28
C VAL A 233 -10.00 -24.66 7.73
N ASP A 234 -10.64 -25.81 7.97
CA ASP A 234 -10.77 -26.44 9.31
C ASP A 234 -9.51 -27.22 9.74
N GLU A 235 -8.82 -27.83 8.76
CA GLU A 235 -7.57 -28.59 8.91
C GLU A 235 -6.33 -27.70 9.17
N ASN A 236 -6.45 -26.37 9.00
CA ASN A 236 -5.38 -25.39 9.29
C ASN A 236 -5.07 -25.19 10.80
N GLU A 237 -5.72 -25.94 11.70
CA GLU A 237 -5.62 -25.93 13.18
C GLU A 237 -5.91 -24.58 13.90
N MET A 238 -5.89 -23.43 13.22
CA MET A 238 -6.17 -22.09 13.76
C MET A 238 -7.63 -21.85 14.22
N ASN A 239 -8.48 -22.88 14.22
CA ASN A 239 -9.92 -22.80 14.49
C ASN A 239 -10.27 -23.38 15.87
N GLU A 240 -9.81 -22.74 16.94
CA GLU A 240 -10.09 -23.12 18.33
C GLU A 240 -11.61 -23.24 18.63
N ASN A 241 -12.46 -22.51 17.89
CA ASN A 241 -13.91 -22.48 18.10
C ASN A 241 -14.69 -22.71 16.79
N LYS A 242 -15.07 -23.97 16.52
CA LYS A 242 -15.84 -24.40 15.33
C LYS A 242 -17.21 -23.71 15.18
N ALA A 243 -17.77 -23.12 16.24
CA ALA A 243 -19.02 -22.36 16.16
C ALA A 243 -18.87 -20.97 15.49
N THR A 244 -17.65 -20.57 15.09
CA THR A 244 -17.35 -19.28 14.46
C THR A 244 -17.03 -19.39 12.96
N ALA A 245 -16.72 -18.26 12.33
CA ALA A 245 -16.18 -18.23 10.97
C ALA A 245 -14.68 -18.56 11.01
N GLY A 246 -14.29 -19.64 10.30
CA GLY A 246 -12.94 -20.20 10.31
C GLY A 246 -11.89 -19.25 9.74
N LEU A 247 -10.67 -19.35 10.27
CA LEU A 247 -9.55 -18.47 9.99
C LEU A 247 -8.68 -19.04 8.85
N LEU A 248 -8.36 -18.20 7.87
CA LEU A 248 -7.49 -18.51 6.75
C LEU A 248 -6.41 -17.43 6.64
N LEU A 249 -5.14 -17.84 6.64
CA LEU A 249 -3.98 -16.95 6.51
C LEU A 249 -3.50 -16.95 5.05
N LEU A 250 -3.63 -15.83 4.34
CA LEU A 250 -3.06 -15.64 2.98
C LEU A 250 -2.05 -14.49 2.99
N ASP A 251 -0.82 -14.75 2.55
CA ASP A 251 0.29 -13.78 2.53
C ASP A 251 0.45 -13.02 3.87
N ASN A 252 0.42 -13.76 4.98
CA ASN A 252 0.42 -13.26 6.36
C ASN A 252 -0.81 -12.42 6.78
N ASN A 253 -1.87 -12.35 5.97
CA ASN A 253 -3.11 -11.65 6.29
C ASN A 253 -4.19 -12.61 6.82
N PRO A 254 -4.65 -12.47 8.08
CA PRO A 254 -5.71 -13.29 8.62
C PRO A 254 -7.09 -12.85 8.09
N MET A 255 -7.73 -13.73 7.32
CA MET A 255 -9.10 -13.57 6.82
C MET A 255 -10.03 -14.56 7.55
N ARG A 256 -11.33 -14.27 7.62
CA ARG A 256 -12.35 -15.25 8.03
C ARG A 256 -13.25 -15.69 6.88
N VAL A 257 -13.65 -16.96 6.94
CA VAL A 257 -14.45 -17.67 5.94
C VAL A 257 -15.66 -18.32 6.62
N CYS A 258 -16.85 -18.17 6.04
CA CYS A 258 -18.07 -18.85 6.49
C CYS A 258 -18.99 -19.18 5.30
N PHE A 259 -19.86 -20.18 5.44
CA PHE A 259 -20.88 -20.44 4.41
C PHE A 259 -21.87 -19.28 4.28
N GLY A 260 -22.20 -18.87 3.06
CA GLY A 260 -23.08 -17.73 2.83
C GLY A 260 -23.51 -17.55 1.37
N LYS A 261 -24.82 -17.58 1.12
CA LYS A 261 -25.40 -17.30 -0.21
C LYS A 261 -24.98 -15.91 -0.69
N GLN A 262 -24.46 -15.81 -1.92
CA GLN A 262 -23.97 -14.56 -2.53
C GLN A 262 -25.03 -13.44 -2.46
N ARG A 263 -24.62 -12.25 -2.00
CA ARG A 263 -25.46 -11.03 -1.95
C ARG A 263 -24.78 -9.86 -2.68
N PRO A 264 -25.54 -8.91 -3.25
CA PRO A 264 -24.97 -7.70 -3.83
C PRO A 264 -24.29 -6.85 -2.74
N LEU A 265 -23.07 -6.39 -3.03
CA LEU A 265 -22.33 -5.44 -2.18
C LEU A 265 -22.71 -3.99 -2.56
N PRO A 266 -22.67 -3.02 -1.62
CA PRO A 266 -23.20 -1.67 -1.84
C PRO A 266 -22.25 -0.80 -2.66
N GLY A 267 -22.52 -0.62 -3.96
CA GLY A 267 -21.64 0.06 -4.94
C GLY A 267 -21.28 1.55 -4.73
N LYS A 268 -21.41 2.10 -3.52
CA LYS A 268 -20.96 3.45 -3.15
C LYS A 268 -19.74 3.36 -2.23
N THR A 269 -18.60 3.93 -2.64
CA THR A 269 -17.35 3.96 -1.86
C THR A 269 -17.53 4.40 -0.41
N ASN A 270 -18.33 5.44 -0.16
CA ASN A 270 -18.59 5.91 1.22
C ASN A 270 -19.33 4.87 2.06
N ASP A 271 -20.13 3.98 1.49
CA ASP A 271 -20.80 2.89 2.21
C ASP A 271 -19.92 1.62 2.28
N MET A 272 -18.97 1.43 1.34
CA MET A 272 -17.97 0.36 1.38
C MET A 272 -16.92 0.58 2.48
N LYS A 273 -16.25 1.75 2.52
CA LYS A 273 -15.28 2.11 3.58
C LYS A 273 -15.91 1.95 4.97
N LYS A 274 -17.14 2.44 5.09
CA LYS A 274 -18.01 2.25 6.24
C LYS A 274 -18.24 0.78 6.60
N LEU A 275 -18.62 -0.06 5.64
CA LEU A 275 -18.78 -1.50 5.85
C LEU A 275 -17.48 -2.15 6.35
N SER A 276 -16.30 -1.72 5.89
CA SER A 276 -15.02 -2.22 6.41
C SER A 276 -14.81 -1.93 7.90
N ALA A 277 -15.33 -0.80 8.41
CA ALA A 277 -15.29 -0.49 9.84
C ALA A 277 -16.23 -1.39 10.67
N VAL A 278 -17.30 -1.91 10.06
CA VAL A 278 -18.14 -2.96 10.68
C VAL A 278 -17.41 -4.30 10.65
N VAL A 279 -16.80 -4.67 9.51
CA VAL A 279 -15.98 -5.88 9.36
C VAL A 279 -14.88 -5.92 10.43
N ALA A 280 -14.17 -4.81 10.66
CA ALA A 280 -13.16 -4.70 11.71
C ALA A 280 -13.72 -4.95 13.13
N LYS A 281 -14.91 -4.41 13.44
CA LYS A 281 -15.59 -4.66 14.72
C LYS A 281 -16.01 -6.13 14.88
N VAL A 282 -16.52 -6.75 13.82
CA VAL A 282 -16.87 -8.18 13.80
C VAL A 282 -15.63 -9.06 13.98
N MET A 283 -14.52 -8.77 13.29
CA MET A 283 -13.25 -9.48 13.45
C MET A 283 -12.74 -9.42 14.90
N LYS A 284 -12.83 -8.25 15.56
CA LYS A 284 -12.48 -8.09 16.98
C LYS A 284 -13.40 -8.92 17.88
N GLN A 285 -14.72 -8.83 17.70
CA GLN A 285 -15.70 -9.59 18.48
C GLN A 285 -15.58 -11.11 18.32
N LEU A 286 -15.18 -11.60 17.15
CA LEU A 286 -14.91 -13.02 16.94
C LEU A 286 -13.59 -13.42 17.61
N ALA A 287 -12.51 -12.64 17.47
CA ALA A 287 -11.25 -12.89 18.17
C ALA A 287 -11.38 -12.85 19.71
N GLU A 288 -12.32 -12.06 20.24
CA GLU A 288 -12.69 -12.04 21.66
C GLU A 288 -13.47 -13.31 22.08
N LYS A 289 -14.29 -13.88 21.18
CA LYS A 289 -15.02 -15.15 21.42
C LYS A 289 -14.14 -16.38 21.32
N ASP A 290 -13.14 -16.37 20.46
CA ASP A 290 -12.20 -17.47 20.31
C ASP A 290 -11.33 -17.57 21.57
N LYS A 291 -10.73 -16.44 22.00
CA LYS A 291 -10.08 -16.30 23.32
C LYS A 291 -11.02 -16.54 24.51
N GLY A 292 -12.33 -16.40 24.31
CA GLY A 292 -13.38 -16.59 25.31
C GLY A 292 -13.66 -18.04 25.71
N GLY A 293 -12.86 -19.00 25.25
CA GLY A 293 -12.88 -20.40 25.73
C GLY A 293 -12.60 -20.55 27.23
N TYR A 294 -11.97 -19.55 27.86
CA TYR A 294 -11.80 -19.46 29.31
C TYR A 294 -12.62 -18.30 29.91
N ASN A 295 -13.29 -18.58 31.03
CA ASN A 295 -14.11 -17.67 31.84
C ASN A 295 -15.34 -17.03 31.15
N LYS A 296 -16.52 -17.51 31.56
CA LYS A 296 -17.84 -17.02 31.17
C LYS A 296 -18.46 -16.21 32.32
N PRO A 297 -18.52 -14.87 32.27
CA PRO A 297 -19.27 -14.09 33.24
C PRO A 297 -20.75 -14.45 33.21
N GLN A 298 -21.40 -14.46 34.38
CA GLN A 298 -22.78 -14.91 34.50
C GLN A 298 -23.79 -13.92 33.88
N THR A 299 -24.94 -14.44 33.47
CA THR A 299 -26.01 -13.68 32.81
C THR A 299 -26.66 -12.68 33.77
N SER A 300 -26.54 -11.38 33.49
CA SER A 300 -27.37 -10.36 34.13
C SER A 300 -28.81 -10.47 33.63
N SER A 301 -29.73 -10.79 34.55
CA SER A 301 -31.16 -10.92 34.28
C SER A 301 -31.81 -9.57 34.02
N LYS A 302 -32.92 -9.56 33.25
CA LYS A 302 -33.71 -8.34 33.03
C LYS A 302 -34.40 -7.93 34.35
N PRO A 303 -34.31 -6.67 34.80
CA PRO A 303 -35.09 -6.21 35.94
C PRO A 303 -36.58 -6.14 35.58
N SER A 304 -37.44 -6.69 36.44
CA SER A 304 -38.89 -6.57 36.29
C SER A 304 -39.40 -5.25 36.90
N LYS A 305 -40.44 -4.67 36.30
CA LYS A 305 -41.08 -3.45 36.83
C LYS A 305 -42.00 -3.82 38.01
N LYS A 306 -41.57 -3.56 39.25
CA LYS A 306 -42.51 -3.50 40.38
C LYS A 306 -43.35 -2.23 40.27
N LYS A 307 -44.69 -2.37 40.27
CA LYS A 307 -45.59 -1.28 40.64
C LYS A 307 -45.49 -1.09 42.15
N TYR A 308 -45.34 0.14 42.62
CA TYR A 308 -45.73 0.48 43.99
C TYR A 308 -47.17 1.04 43.95
N LYS A 309 -47.98 0.58 44.90
CA LYS A 309 -49.33 1.07 45.15
C LYS A 309 -49.23 2.00 46.35
N ALA A 310 -49.58 3.27 46.19
CA ALA A 310 -49.70 4.15 47.34
C ALA A 310 -50.78 3.59 48.27
N LEU A 311 -50.44 3.46 49.56
CA LEU A 311 -51.40 3.58 50.64
C LEU A 311 -51.28 5.00 51.18
N GLN A 312 -52.38 5.48 51.77
CA GLN A 312 -52.51 6.83 52.28
C GLN A 312 -52.58 6.77 53.82
N ASP A 313 -52.68 7.95 54.42
CA ASP A 313 -53.21 8.22 55.75
C ASP A 313 -52.26 8.06 56.95
N ASP A 314 -52.24 9.16 57.72
CA ASP A 314 -52.47 9.22 59.17
C ASP A 314 -51.37 9.62 60.18
N TYR A 315 -51.74 10.69 60.92
CA TYR A 315 -51.34 11.20 62.25
C TYR A 315 -50.05 12.04 62.43
N GLU A 316 -50.30 13.28 62.90
CA GLU A 316 -49.81 13.97 64.13
C GLU A 316 -48.30 13.84 64.50
N GLU A 317 -47.62 14.90 64.96
CA GLU A 317 -48.07 16.10 65.72
C GLU A 317 -47.37 17.39 65.24
#